data_AF-A0A0F3II52-F1
#
_entry.id   AF-A0A0F3II52-F1
#
_cell.length_a   1.000
_cell.length_b   1.000
_cell.length_c   1.000
_cell.angle_alpha   90.00
_cell.angle_beta   90.00
_cell.angle_gamma   90.00
#
_symmetry.space_group_name_H-M   'P 1'
#
loop_
_entity.id
_entity.type
_entity.pdbx_description
1 polymer ?
#
loop_
_entity_poly.entity_id
_entity_poly.type
_entity_poly.pdbx_seq_one_letter_code
_entity_poly.pdbx_strand_id
1 'polypeptide(L)'
;MAWCLFCIFVEQNTEQYHEADKLLTTLSLLAPSVGSLVLHTLGFNEQLADIALHAEDWFYQSEGQQPELIDLVILAKLHSYIGSPRRKELPYINTLPAYAKFKNTELTPELSLMALQKAQQRIHAIMSLFI
;
A
#
# COMPACT_ATOMS: atom_id res chain seq x y z
N MET A 1 -11.19 11.57 -10.67
CA MET A 1 -12.54 11.20 -11.16
C MET A 1 -13.06 9.85 -10.67
N ALA A 2 -12.24 8.95 -10.11
CA ALA A 2 -12.74 7.67 -9.57
C ALA A 2 -13.52 7.79 -8.24
N TRP A 3 -13.33 8.89 -7.50
CA TRP A 3 -13.95 9.08 -6.18
C TRP A 3 -15.47 9.40 -6.23
N CYS A 4 -15.98 10.03 -7.30
CA CYS A 4 -17.43 10.29 -7.40
C CYS A 4 -18.24 9.03 -7.75
N LEU A 5 -17.69 8.11 -8.55
CA LEU A 5 -18.37 6.87 -8.93
C LEU A 5 -18.55 5.92 -7.74
N PHE A 6 -17.60 5.91 -6.81
CA PHE A 6 -17.70 5.10 -5.59
C PHE A 6 -18.82 5.59 -4.67
N CYS A 7 -18.97 6.90 -4.48
CA CYS A 7 -20.03 7.46 -3.65
C CYS A 7 -21.44 7.16 -4.21
N ILE A 8 -21.61 7.26 -5.54
CA ILE A 8 -22.89 6.97 -6.20
C ILE A 8 -23.25 5.47 -6.10
N PHE A 9 -22.27 4.57 -6.18
CA PHE A 9 -22.52 3.13 -6.05
C PHE A 9 -22.93 2.73 -4.63
N VAL A 10 -22.35 3.39 -3.62
CA VAL A 10 -22.66 3.14 -2.20
C VAL A 10 -24.05 3.68 -1.82
N GLU A 11 -24.47 4.81 -2.38
CA GLU A 11 -25.83 5.36 -2.17
C GLU A 11 -26.95 4.49 -2.74
N GLN A 12 -26.67 3.66 -3.74
CA GLN A 12 -27.68 2.84 -4.43
C GLN A 12 -27.95 1.48 -3.77
N ASN A 13 -27.16 1.05 -2.78
CA ASN A 13 -27.20 -0.32 -2.25
C ASN A 13 -27.37 -0.40 -0.71
N THR A 14 -28.01 0.61 -0.11
CA THR A 14 -27.98 0.93 1.32
C THR A 14 -28.62 -0.11 2.28
N GLU A 15 -29.39 -1.07 1.78
CA GLU A 15 -30.10 -2.06 2.63
C GLU A 15 -29.26 -3.28 3.03
N GLN A 16 -28.04 -3.47 2.51
CA GLN A 16 -27.23 -4.68 2.75
C GLN A 16 -26.00 -4.45 3.67
N TYR A 17 -25.90 -3.30 4.34
CA TYR A 17 -24.66 -2.87 5.02
C TYR A 17 -24.53 -3.24 6.51
N HIS A 18 -25.49 -3.95 7.11
CA HIS A 18 -25.39 -4.31 8.55
C HIS A 18 -24.24 -5.31 8.84
N GLU A 19 -23.76 -6.02 7.82
CA GLU A 19 -22.58 -6.90 7.89
C GLU A 19 -21.34 -6.34 7.19
N ALA A 20 -21.42 -5.14 6.60
CA ALA A 20 -20.33 -4.59 5.80
C ALA A 20 -19.08 -4.30 6.62
N ASP A 21 -19.22 -3.81 7.85
CA ASP A 21 -18.08 -3.57 8.74
C ASP A 21 -17.36 -4.88 9.12
N LYS A 22 -18.11 -5.96 9.34
CA LYS A 22 -17.54 -7.29 9.59
C LYS A 22 -16.82 -7.83 8.36
N LEU A 23 -17.39 -7.63 7.17
CA LEU A 23 -16.76 -8.01 5.90
C LEU A 23 -15.47 -7.22 5.64
N LEU A 24 -15.47 -5.91 5.87
CA LEU A 24 -14.29 -5.05 5.69
C LEU A 24 -13.17 -5.41 6.67
N THR A 25 -13.54 -5.74 7.91
CA THR A 25 -12.58 -6.22 8.92
C THR A 25 -11.99 -7.57 8.52
N THR A 26 -12.84 -8.51 8.10
CA THR A 26 -12.42 -9.84 7.64
C THR A 26 -11.53 -9.75 6.39
N LEU A 27 -11.88 -8.88 5.45
CA LEU A 27 -11.11 -8.62 4.26
C LEU A 27 -9.72 -8.08 4.61
N SER A 28 -9.63 -7.15 5.57
CA SER A 28 -8.35 -6.60 6.02
C SER A 28 -7.44 -7.65 6.66
N LEU A 29 -8.02 -8.64 7.36
CA LEU A 29 -7.28 -9.75 7.97
C LEU A 29 -6.82 -10.80 6.95
N LEU A 30 -7.64 -11.08 5.93
CA LEU A 30 -7.36 -12.13 4.95
C LEU A 30 -6.57 -11.64 3.73
N ALA A 31 -6.67 -10.35 3.39
CA ALA A 31 -6.05 -9.78 2.20
C ALA A 31 -4.54 -10.08 2.07
N PRO A 32 -3.72 -10.07 3.14
CA PRO A 32 -2.30 -10.40 3.01
C PRO A 32 -2.07 -11.86 2.58
N SER A 33 -2.70 -12.80 3.28
CA SER A 33 -2.56 -14.24 3.00
C SER A 33 -3.17 -14.64 1.66
N VAL A 34 -4.36 -14.11 1.34
CA VAL A 34 -5.02 -14.36 0.05
C VAL A 34 -4.23 -13.71 -1.09
N GLY A 35 -3.76 -12.48 -0.92
CA GLY A 35 -2.96 -11.78 -1.92
C GLY A 35 -1.66 -12.51 -2.24
N SER A 36 -0.95 -12.98 -1.20
CA SER A 36 0.26 -13.80 -1.34
C SER A 36 -0.03 -15.11 -2.09
N LEU A 37 -1.09 -15.83 -1.70
CA LEU A 37 -1.50 -17.07 -2.37
C LEU A 37 -1.86 -16.85 -3.85
N VAL A 38 -2.58 -15.78 -4.16
CA VAL A 38 -2.95 -15.43 -5.54
C VAL A 38 -1.70 -15.15 -6.38
N LEU A 39 -0.77 -14.35 -5.88
CA LEU A 39 0.47 -14.03 -6.59
C LEU A 39 1.32 -15.28 -6.82
N HIS A 40 1.45 -16.15 -5.82
CA HIS A 40 2.13 -17.43 -5.96
C HIS A 40 1.44 -18.31 -7.02
N THR A 41 0.11 -18.42 -6.98
CA THR A 41 -0.67 -19.24 -7.94
C THR A 41 -0.55 -18.74 -9.37
N LEU A 42 -0.40 -17.42 -9.56
CA LEU A 42 -0.19 -16.79 -10.87
C LEU A 42 1.27 -16.89 -11.37
N GLY A 43 2.18 -17.48 -10.59
CA GLY A 43 3.58 -17.66 -10.96
C GLY A 43 4.45 -16.40 -10.82
N PHE A 44 4.02 -15.42 -10.02
CA PHE A 44 4.91 -14.33 -9.62
C PHE A 44 6.03 -14.84 -8.71
N ASN A 45 7.12 -14.09 -8.63
CA ASN A 45 8.24 -14.47 -7.77
C ASN A 45 7.87 -14.37 -6.28
N GLU A 46 8.60 -15.12 -5.45
CA GLU A 46 8.42 -15.13 -3.99
C GLU A 46 8.53 -13.73 -3.40
N GLN A 47 9.44 -12.89 -3.90
CA GLN A 47 9.61 -11.53 -3.40
C GLN A 47 8.32 -10.69 -3.50
N LEU A 48 7.55 -10.81 -4.57
CA LEU A 48 6.27 -10.11 -4.74
C LEU A 48 5.15 -10.73 -3.90
N ALA A 49 5.14 -12.05 -3.75
CA ALA A 49 4.19 -12.73 -2.87
C ALA A 49 4.43 -12.37 -1.39
N ASP A 50 5.69 -12.22 -0.99
CA ASP A 50 6.11 -11.83 0.37
C ASP A 50 5.74 -10.36 0.66
N ILE A 51 5.90 -9.48 -0.34
CA ILE A 51 5.42 -8.09 -0.25
C ILE A 51 3.92 -8.04 0.05
N ALA A 52 3.10 -8.84 -0.63
CA ALA A 52 1.66 -8.86 -0.38
C ALA A 52 1.32 -9.33 1.05
N LEU A 53 2.13 -10.24 1.60
CA LEU A 53 1.96 -10.77 2.95
C LEU A 53 2.35 -9.76 4.05
N HIS A 54 3.43 -9.01 3.84
CA HIS A 54 4.04 -8.16 4.88
C HIS A 54 3.85 -6.65 4.66
N ALA A 55 3.16 -6.20 3.61
CA ALA A 55 3.00 -4.77 3.29
C ALA A 55 2.35 -3.91 4.40
N GLU A 56 1.61 -4.51 5.33
CA GLU A 56 1.04 -3.83 6.52
C GLU A 56 1.59 -4.38 7.85
N ASP A 57 2.63 -5.23 7.79
CA ASP A 57 3.41 -5.62 8.96
C ASP A 57 4.45 -4.53 9.25
N TRP A 58 4.03 -3.53 10.04
CA TRP A 58 4.80 -2.29 10.25
C TRP A 58 6.19 -2.49 10.85
N PHE A 59 6.42 -3.62 11.53
CA PHE A 59 7.69 -3.95 12.16
C PHE A 59 8.45 -5.07 11.45
N TYR A 60 8.01 -5.46 10.25
CA TYR A 60 8.75 -6.36 9.38
C TYR A 60 10.15 -5.82 9.10
N GLN A 61 11.12 -6.72 9.06
CA GLN A 61 12.52 -6.43 8.75
C GLN A 61 12.94 -7.26 7.55
N SER A 62 13.14 -6.62 6.40
CA SER A 62 13.77 -7.28 5.25
C SER A 62 15.22 -7.63 5.57
N GLU A 63 15.71 -8.72 4.98
CA GLU A 63 17.01 -9.32 5.32
C GLU A 63 18.21 -8.42 4.96
N GLY A 64 18.09 -7.61 3.91
CA GLY A 64 19.16 -6.75 3.41
C GLY A 64 19.43 -5.53 4.30
N GLN A 65 20.70 -5.10 4.36
CA GLN A 65 21.06 -3.84 5.02
C GLN A 65 20.67 -2.60 4.19
N GLN A 66 20.52 -2.76 2.88
CA GLN A 66 20.06 -1.71 1.98
C GLN A 66 18.53 -1.71 1.88
N PRO A 67 17.90 -0.57 1.54
CA PRO A 67 16.45 -0.54 1.35
C PRO A 67 16.01 -1.46 0.21
N GLU A 68 15.04 -2.33 0.49
CA GLU A 68 14.42 -3.22 -0.47
C GLU A 68 13.04 -2.73 -0.90
N LEU A 69 12.46 -3.37 -1.92
CA LEU A 69 11.14 -3.01 -2.44
C LEU A 69 10.06 -3.08 -1.36
N ILE A 70 10.14 -4.07 -0.46
CA ILE A 70 9.19 -4.23 0.64
C ILE A 70 9.24 -3.09 1.65
N ASP A 71 10.43 -2.56 1.95
CA ASP A 71 10.58 -1.39 2.83
C ASP A 71 9.89 -0.17 2.22
N LEU A 72 10.04 0.03 0.90
CA LEU A 72 9.36 1.11 0.18
C LEU A 72 7.84 0.93 0.20
N VAL A 73 7.35 -0.29 -0.01
CA VAL A 73 5.90 -0.59 -0.02
C VAL A 73 5.29 -0.37 1.36
N ILE A 74 5.94 -0.80 2.44
CA ILE A 74 5.49 -0.57 3.82
C ILE A 74 5.35 0.94 4.09
N LEU A 75 6.36 1.73 3.72
CA LEU A 75 6.32 3.19 3.90
C LEU A 75 5.23 3.86 3.05
N ALA A 76 5.08 3.44 1.79
CA ALA A 76 4.05 3.94 0.90
C ALA A 76 2.64 3.61 1.42
N LYS A 77 2.45 2.39 1.95
CA LYS A 77 1.20 1.95 2.59
C LYS A 77 0.88 2.79 3.83
N LEU A 78 1.84 2.98 4.73
CA LEU A 78 1.67 3.85 5.89
C LEU A 78 1.26 5.27 5.46
N HIS A 79 1.93 5.82 4.44
CA HIS A 79 1.64 7.15 3.91
C HIS A 79 0.25 7.23 3.25
N SER A 80 -0.24 6.14 2.64
CA SER A 80 -1.58 6.08 2.05
C SER A 80 -2.70 6.27 3.08
N TYR A 81 -2.44 5.98 4.36
CA TYR A 81 -3.39 6.19 5.44
C TYR A 81 -3.38 7.62 6.02
N ILE A 82 -2.52 8.52 5.55
CA ILE A 82 -2.51 9.92 6.00
C ILE A 82 -3.84 10.59 5.64
N GLY A 83 -4.54 11.10 6.65
CA GLY A 83 -5.85 11.74 6.46
C GLY A 83 -7.03 10.76 6.55
N SER A 84 -6.76 9.46 6.65
CA SER A 84 -7.78 8.45 6.95
C SER A 84 -8.04 8.33 8.46
N PRO A 85 -9.23 7.86 8.89
CA PRO A 85 -9.50 7.52 10.29
C PRO A 85 -8.50 6.52 10.88
N ARG A 86 -8.02 5.58 10.05
CA ARG A 86 -7.08 4.51 10.43
C ARG A 86 -5.71 5.05 10.88
N ARG A 87 -5.33 6.28 10.49
CA ARG A 87 -4.06 6.90 10.89
C ARG A 87 -3.85 6.92 12.41
N LYS A 88 -4.92 7.04 13.20
CA LYS A 88 -4.83 7.13 14.67
C LYS A 88 -4.28 5.85 15.32
N GLU A 89 -4.37 4.72 14.63
CA GLU A 89 -3.98 3.39 15.11
C GLU A 89 -2.60 2.96 14.59
N LEU A 90 -1.98 3.77 13.71
CA LEU A 90 -0.73 3.42 13.05
C LEU A 90 0.48 3.96 13.80
N PRO A 91 1.62 3.24 13.75
CA PRO A 91 2.87 3.71 14.33
C PRO A 91 3.40 4.96 13.62
N TYR A 92 4.25 5.72 14.32
CA TYR A 92 4.94 6.86 13.72
C TYR A 92 5.98 6.38 12.71
N ILE A 93 6.06 7.05 11.56
CA ILE A 93 6.97 6.63 10.46
C ILE A 93 8.43 6.45 10.91
N ASN A 94 8.90 7.26 11.86
CA ASN A 94 10.26 7.22 12.37
C ASN A 94 10.57 6.04 13.30
N THR A 95 9.56 5.26 13.71
CA THR A 95 9.73 4.05 14.52
C THR A 95 9.81 2.78 13.68
N LEU A 96 9.58 2.86 12.36
CA LEU A 96 9.56 1.68 11.49
C LEU A 96 10.99 1.28 11.11
N PRO A 97 11.31 -0.04 11.10
CA PRO A 97 12.60 -0.54 10.62
C PRO A 97 12.88 -0.13 9.16
N ALA A 98 11.84 -0.18 8.31
CA ALA A 98 11.91 0.27 6.92
C ALA A 98 12.42 1.71 6.79
N TYR A 99 11.93 2.63 7.63
CA TYR A 99 12.36 4.04 7.60
C TYR A 99 13.83 4.21 7.99
N ALA A 100 14.34 3.38 8.91
CA ALA A 100 15.74 3.43 9.31
C ALA A 100 16.69 3.14 8.14
N LYS A 101 16.29 2.28 7.17
CA LYS A 101 17.10 1.97 5.99
C LYS A 101 17.21 3.15 5.01
N PHE A 102 16.19 4.01 4.95
CA PHE A 102 16.17 5.19 4.07
C PHE A 102 16.74 6.47 4.72
N LYS A 103 17.07 6.48 6.01
CA LYS A 103 17.64 7.67 6.67
C LYS A 103 18.94 8.19 6.03
N ASN A 104 19.69 7.31 5.37
CA ASN A 104 20.97 7.63 4.74
C ASN A 104 20.86 7.93 3.24
N THR A 105 19.67 7.92 2.64
CA THR A 105 19.51 8.30 1.24
C THR A 105 19.36 9.83 1.13
N GLU A 106 20.39 10.49 0.60
CA GLU A 106 20.36 11.91 0.25
C GLU A 106 19.39 12.15 -0.90
N LEU A 107 18.11 12.35 -0.59
CA LEU A 107 17.13 12.84 -1.55
C LEU A 107 17.06 14.37 -1.40
N THR A 108 17.67 15.10 -2.34
CA THR A 108 17.48 16.56 -2.38
C THR A 108 16.02 16.88 -2.77
N PRO A 109 15.47 18.05 -2.37
CA PRO A 109 14.10 18.43 -2.69
C PRO A 109 13.78 18.37 -4.19
N GLU A 110 14.72 18.78 -5.04
CA GLU A 110 14.57 18.79 -6.51
C GLU A 110 14.53 17.36 -7.06
N LEU A 111 15.39 16.48 -6.55
CA LEU A 111 15.43 15.08 -6.94
C LEU A 111 14.13 14.35 -6.55
N SER A 112 13.60 14.67 -5.37
CA SER A 112 12.33 14.15 -4.86
C SER A 112 11.15 14.58 -5.74
N LEU A 113 11.10 15.85 -6.14
CA LEU A 113 10.02 16.40 -6.98
C LEU A 113 10.03 15.80 -8.38
N MET A 114 11.22 15.67 -9.00
CA MET A 114 11.36 14.99 -10.29
C MET A 114 10.98 13.52 -10.21
N ALA A 115 11.37 12.81 -9.15
CA ALA A 115 11.00 11.42 -8.93
C ALA A 115 9.47 11.25 -8.81
N LEU A 116 8.80 12.12 -8.06
CA LEU A 116 7.34 12.13 -7.92
C LEU A 116 6.63 12.37 -9.26
N GLN A 117 7.06 13.38 -10.02
CA GLN A 117 6.48 13.67 -11.35
C GLN A 117 6.63 12.48 -12.31
N LYS A 118 7.81 11.86 -12.35
CA LYS A 118 8.08 10.68 -13.17
C LYS A 118 7.24 9.48 -12.74
N ALA A 119 7.08 9.26 -11.43
CA ALA A 119 6.22 8.21 -10.91
C ALA A 119 4.75 8.43 -11.32
N GLN A 120 4.25 9.66 -11.19
CA GLN A 120 2.89 10.02 -11.59
C GLN A 120 2.66 9.78 -13.09
N GLN A 121 3.60 10.18 -13.95
CA GLN A 121 3.52 9.93 -15.40
C GLN A 121 3.48 8.44 -15.74
N ARG A 122 4.33 7.62 -15.08
CA ARG A 122 4.36 6.17 -15.29
C ARG A 122 3.06 5.49 -14.85
N ILE A 123 2.53 5.87 -13.69
CA ILE A 123 1.23 5.36 -13.21
C ILE A 123 0.13 5.74 -14.20
N HIS A 124 0.09 6.99 -14.65
CA HIS A 124 -0.92 7.45 -15.60
C HIS A 124 -0.86 6.70 -16.92
N ALA A 125 0.35 6.47 -17.45
CA ALA A 125 0.55 5.67 -18.66
C ALA A 125 0.06 4.23 -18.49
N ILE A 126 0.40 3.56 -17.38
CA ILE A 126 -0.08 2.20 -17.10
C ILE A 126 -1.60 2.17 -16.97
N MET A 127 -2.20 3.11 -16.24
CA MET A 127 -3.66 3.19 -16.07
C MET A 127 -4.38 3.41 -17.40
N SER A 128 -3.79 4.15 -18.35
CA SER A 128 -4.38 4.34 -19.69
C SER A 128 -4.38 3.10 -20.56
N LEU A 129 -3.67 2.02 -20.19
CA LEU A 129 -3.71 0.75 -20.91
C LEU A 129 -4.93 -0.12 -20.50
N PHE A 130 -5.56 0.20 -19.37
CA PHE A 130 -6.70 -0.54 -18.81
C PHE A 130 -8.03 0.21 -18.93
N ILE A 131 -8.06 1.34 -19.66
CA ILE A 131 -9.23 2.15 -20.00
C ILE A 131 -9.39 2.13 -21.52
#